data_AF-A0A1W1YQS9-F1
#
_entry.id   AF-A0A1W1YQS9-F1
#
_cell.length_a   1.000
_cell.length_b   1.000
_cell.length_c   1.000
_cell.angle_alpha   90.00
_cell.angle_beta   90.00
_cell.angle_gamma   90.00
#
_symmetry.space_group_name_H-M   'P 1'
#
loop_
_entity.id
_entity.type
_entity.pdbx_description
1 polymer ?
#
loop_
_entity_poly.entity_id
_entity_poly.type
_entity_poly.pdbx_seq_one_letter_code
_entity_poly.pdbx_strand_id
1 'polypeptide(L)'
;MTNYFRRCLLVMALIMLIIQSTALAAAPNAVVSKIRTSQTAETVRIVFDVTTLPDYTVTTLENPLRLVIDMPGAVSKAAAQFVFNDRTVDKVRLAETEPGKLRAVVDLKTAYMYKVFTLKNPNRLIVDIIKNYEQKLVEEVAPGMKYTSWLRSTASGPVWAHILDVDLNSGFAIMPVLSNGAVQGLEPLVPMVERSRALAAVNGSYFGLDGSIIGLLKMDGEIVSTLELPRTALGIMPDGKLLIDQVHYEGKIELPDSRTVPINAVNRERADDELVLYNGLYAPATGSNNYGIEYVVVNGKVTAVNTNNSTIPAEGLVLSAHGAAARLISCLKVGDSVKINQTIGPVWDKTQHALGAGPMLVRNNSVFLTTKVEEFGSDVAGGRAPRTAIGLKADSHLLAVVVDGRQENSIGMTLLELALFMQELGAQDAMNLDGGGSSEMVIKGKIVNKPSDKRERRVGDALVISRVAN
;
A
#
# COMPACT_ATOMS: atom_id res chain seq x y z
N MET A 1 78.86 60.14 -4.78
CA MET A 1 77.85 59.21 -4.22
C MET A 1 76.58 59.28 -5.09
N THR A 2 76.61 58.96 -6.39
CA THR A 2 75.40 59.16 -7.24
C THR A 2 75.33 58.48 -8.63
N ASN A 3 76.36 57.74 -9.09
CA ASN A 3 76.33 57.14 -10.45
C ASN A 3 76.41 55.60 -10.51
N TYR A 4 76.82 54.91 -9.44
CA TYR A 4 76.81 53.44 -9.40
C TYR A 4 75.43 52.88 -8.99
N PHE A 5 74.72 53.56 -8.09
CA PHE A 5 73.38 53.14 -7.63
C PHE A 5 72.30 53.27 -8.71
N ARG A 6 72.42 54.24 -9.63
CA ARG A 6 71.46 54.44 -10.73
C ARG A 6 71.58 53.37 -11.83
N ARG A 7 72.75 52.76 -12.02
CA ARG A 7 72.95 51.68 -13.01
C ARG A 7 72.49 50.32 -12.51
N CYS A 8 72.56 50.05 -11.20
CA CYS A 8 71.99 48.81 -10.63
C CYS A 8 70.45 48.82 -10.58
N LEU A 9 69.82 49.98 -10.34
CA LEU A 9 68.34 50.07 -10.34
C LEU A 9 67.71 49.93 -11.74
N LEU A 10 68.38 50.37 -12.81
CA LEU A 10 67.91 50.21 -14.18
C LEU A 10 68.05 48.77 -14.71
N VAL A 11 69.05 48.02 -14.25
CA VAL A 11 69.20 46.59 -14.61
C VAL A 11 68.25 45.69 -13.80
N MET A 12 67.94 46.02 -12.54
CA MET A 12 66.90 45.32 -11.78
C MET A 12 65.47 45.63 -12.28
N ALA A 13 65.19 46.85 -12.72
CA ALA A 13 63.88 47.20 -13.28
C ALA A 13 63.62 46.57 -14.66
N LEU A 14 64.66 46.33 -15.47
CA LEU A 14 64.53 45.66 -16.76
C LEU A 14 64.37 44.13 -16.63
N ILE A 15 64.90 43.53 -15.55
CA ILE A 15 64.74 42.09 -15.26
C ILE A 15 63.45 41.80 -14.49
N MET A 16 62.92 42.75 -13.70
CA MET A 16 61.59 42.63 -13.08
C MET A 16 60.41 42.85 -14.04
N LEU A 17 60.64 43.37 -15.26
CA LEU A 17 59.58 43.53 -16.26
C LEU A 17 59.41 42.33 -17.21
N ILE A 18 60.21 41.27 -17.07
CA ILE A 18 60.15 40.05 -17.91
C ILE A 18 59.49 38.86 -17.17
N ILE A 19 59.05 39.05 -15.92
CA ILE A 19 58.19 38.08 -15.22
C ILE A 19 56.77 38.65 -15.16
N GLN A 20 56.20 39.00 -16.32
CA GLN A 20 54.76 38.82 -16.46
C GLN A 20 54.55 37.32 -16.51
N SER A 21 54.12 36.77 -15.38
CA SER A 21 53.59 35.42 -15.29
C SER A 21 52.42 35.29 -16.27
N THR A 22 52.72 34.92 -17.51
CA THR A 22 51.78 34.12 -18.28
C THR A 22 51.73 32.78 -17.54
N ALA A 23 50.85 32.70 -16.55
CA ALA A 23 50.25 31.42 -16.23
C ALA A 23 49.57 30.99 -17.54
N LEU A 24 50.29 30.26 -18.39
CA LEU A 24 49.68 29.50 -19.45
C LEU A 24 48.71 28.58 -18.71
N ALA A 25 47.42 28.92 -18.77
CA ALA A 25 46.37 27.98 -18.43
C ALA A 25 46.71 26.71 -19.22
N ALA A 26 46.98 25.62 -18.50
CA ALA A 26 47.23 24.33 -19.14
C ALA A 26 46.09 24.09 -20.13
N ALA A 27 46.43 23.75 -21.38
CA ALA A 27 45.45 23.56 -22.42
C ALA A 27 44.37 22.59 -21.90
N PRO A 28 43.08 22.86 -22.13
CA PRO A 28 42.02 22.03 -21.58
C PRO A 28 42.21 20.59 -22.07
N ASN A 29 42.26 19.66 -21.13
CA ASN A 29 42.50 18.24 -21.39
C ASN A 29 41.35 17.60 -22.17
N ALA A 30 40.14 18.18 -22.12
CA ALA A 30 38.99 17.77 -22.91
C ALA A 30 38.17 18.97 -23.37
N VAL A 31 37.72 18.96 -24.63
CA VAL A 31 36.82 19.99 -25.17
C VAL A 31 35.49 19.34 -25.55
N VAL A 32 34.40 19.79 -24.93
CA VAL A 32 33.03 19.48 -25.40
C VAL A 32 32.79 20.27 -26.68
N SER A 33 32.82 19.55 -27.80
CA SER A 33 32.69 20.12 -29.14
C SER A 33 31.24 20.29 -29.58
N LYS A 34 30.37 19.38 -29.15
CA LYS A 34 28.94 19.38 -29.48
C LYS A 34 28.15 18.70 -28.38
N ILE A 35 26.90 19.13 -28.21
CA ILE A 35 25.92 18.44 -27.38
C ILE A 35 24.77 17.99 -28.28
N ARG A 36 24.36 16.74 -28.10
CA ARG A 36 23.20 16.16 -28.78
C ARG A 36 22.21 15.68 -27.75
N THR A 37 20.93 15.82 -28.06
CA THR A 37 19.85 15.40 -27.18
C THR A 37 18.85 14.57 -27.95
N SER A 38 18.32 13.51 -27.34
CA SER A 38 17.18 12.75 -27.86
C SER A 38 16.19 12.46 -26.75
N GLN A 39 14.91 12.44 -27.08
CA GLN A 39 13.82 12.19 -26.14
C GLN A 39 12.96 11.05 -26.66
N THR A 40 12.75 10.02 -25.84
CA THR A 40 11.76 8.96 -26.07
C THR A 40 10.74 8.96 -24.93
N ALA A 41 9.73 8.10 -24.96
CA ALA A 41 8.81 7.94 -23.83
C ALA A 41 9.53 7.48 -22.53
N GLU A 42 10.66 6.78 -22.67
CA GLU A 42 11.36 6.13 -21.56
C GLU A 42 12.61 6.87 -21.10
N THR A 43 13.27 7.64 -21.97
CA THR A 43 14.56 8.26 -21.66
C THR A 43 14.73 9.66 -22.26
N VAL A 44 15.45 10.54 -21.56
CA VAL A 44 16.14 11.68 -22.18
C VAL A 44 17.62 11.34 -22.21
N ARG A 45 18.22 11.31 -23.39
CA ARG A 45 19.66 11.11 -23.54
C ARG A 45 20.33 12.42 -23.92
N ILE A 46 21.37 12.77 -23.19
CA ILE A 46 22.25 13.91 -23.44
C ILE A 46 23.64 13.35 -23.77
N VAL A 47 24.18 13.71 -24.92
CA VAL A 47 25.46 13.23 -25.42
C VAL A 47 26.39 14.42 -25.59
N PHE A 48 27.48 14.42 -24.83
CA PHE A 48 28.58 15.37 -24.97
C PHE A 48 29.64 14.73 -25.89
N ASP A 49 29.78 15.25 -27.11
CA ASP A 49 30.85 14.86 -28.02
C ASP A 49 32.14 15.57 -27.60
N VAL A 50 33.12 14.80 -27.15
CA VAL A 50 34.36 15.32 -26.53
C VAL A 50 35.58 14.96 -27.36
N THR A 51 36.60 15.83 -27.38
CA THR A 51 37.86 15.53 -28.07
C THR A 51 38.60 14.35 -27.41
N THR A 52 38.56 14.32 -26.09
CA THR A 52 39.25 13.39 -25.19
C THR A 52 38.29 13.10 -24.05
N LEU A 53 38.28 11.87 -23.52
CA LEU A 53 37.38 11.51 -22.43
C LEU A 53 37.80 12.24 -21.15
N PRO A 54 36.94 13.09 -20.57
CA PRO A 54 37.26 13.76 -19.31
C PRO A 54 37.09 12.80 -18.14
N ASP A 55 37.84 13.03 -17.07
CA ASP A 55 37.42 12.56 -15.75
C ASP A 55 36.12 13.27 -15.38
N TYR A 56 35.23 12.58 -14.66
CA TYR A 56 33.98 13.18 -14.21
C TYR A 56 33.51 12.65 -12.86
N THR A 57 32.80 13.49 -12.13
CA THR A 57 32.05 13.12 -10.93
C THR A 57 30.59 13.48 -11.10
N VAL A 58 29.71 12.66 -10.54
CA VAL A 58 28.26 12.88 -10.61
C VAL A 58 27.71 13.05 -9.21
N THR A 59 26.97 14.13 -8.97
CA THR A 59 26.32 14.43 -7.70
C THR A 59 24.84 14.75 -7.93
N THR A 60 23.98 14.30 -7.04
CA THR A 60 22.55 14.63 -7.05
C THR A 60 22.24 15.66 -5.97
N LEU A 61 21.40 16.64 -6.28
CA LEU A 61 20.86 17.59 -5.32
C LEU A 61 19.35 17.39 -5.19
N GLU A 62 18.87 17.47 -3.96
CA GLU A 62 17.46 17.45 -3.62
C GLU A 62 17.05 18.88 -3.24
N ASN A 63 15.95 19.39 -3.85
CA ASN A 63 15.40 20.74 -3.65
C ASN A 63 16.24 21.93 -4.18
N PRO A 64 16.14 22.26 -5.49
CA PRO A 64 15.42 21.53 -6.54
C PRO A 64 16.21 20.30 -7.02
N LEU A 65 15.52 19.33 -7.64
CA LEU A 65 16.14 18.13 -8.18
C LEU A 65 17.13 18.48 -9.29
N ARG A 66 18.41 18.13 -9.08
CA ARG A 66 19.46 18.34 -10.07
C ARG A 66 20.41 17.16 -10.16
N LEU A 67 20.80 16.81 -11.38
CA LEU A 67 21.96 15.96 -11.64
C LEU A 67 23.13 16.86 -12.08
N VAL A 68 24.18 16.88 -11.29
CA VAL A 68 25.37 17.70 -11.52
C VAL A 68 26.51 16.80 -11.97
N ILE A 69 27.06 17.08 -13.15
CA ILE A 69 28.23 16.39 -13.71
C ILE A 69 29.37 17.40 -13.77
N ASP A 70 30.37 17.18 -12.92
CA ASP A 70 31.59 17.98 -12.91
C ASP A 70 32.68 17.29 -13.73
N MET A 71 33.29 18.03 -14.64
CA MET A 71 34.33 17.58 -15.57
C MET A 71 35.58 18.46 -15.39
N PRO A 72 36.45 18.16 -14.40
CA PRO A 72 37.69 18.91 -14.20
C PRO A 72 38.61 18.76 -15.42
N GLY A 73 39.28 19.85 -15.80
CA GLY A 73 40.14 19.91 -16.98
C GLY A 73 39.38 20.00 -18.32
N ALA A 74 38.05 20.11 -18.31
CA ALA A 74 37.24 20.26 -19.50
C ALA A 74 36.76 21.70 -19.72
N VAL A 75 36.52 22.07 -20.99
CA VAL A 75 35.86 23.33 -21.40
C VAL A 75 34.79 23.05 -22.46
N SER A 76 33.88 24.00 -22.70
CA SER A 76 32.83 23.84 -23.71
C SER A 76 32.96 24.84 -24.85
N LYS A 77 32.88 24.34 -26.09
CA LYS A 77 32.61 25.15 -27.30
C LYS A 77 31.15 25.03 -27.76
N ALA A 78 30.37 24.17 -27.10
CA ALA A 78 28.97 23.93 -27.40
C ALA A 78 28.05 24.95 -26.71
N ALA A 79 26.79 25.00 -27.14
CA ALA A 79 25.76 25.84 -26.54
C ALA A 79 25.62 25.58 -25.02
N ALA A 80 25.44 26.66 -24.26
CA ALA A 80 25.44 26.62 -22.80
C ALA A 80 24.13 26.10 -22.19
N GLN A 81 23.03 25.97 -22.97
CA GLN A 81 21.74 25.55 -22.43
C GLN A 81 20.83 24.90 -23.48
N PHE A 82 20.10 23.85 -23.07
CA PHE A 82 19.04 23.21 -23.84
C PHE A 82 17.82 23.02 -22.93
N VAL A 83 16.64 23.41 -23.40
CA VAL A 83 15.37 23.26 -22.67
C VAL A 83 14.58 22.10 -23.28
N PHE A 84 13.96 21.29 -22.43
CA PHE A 84 13.18 20.12 -22.84
C PHE A 84 11.70 20.37 -22.55
N ASN A 85 10.85 20.08 -23.54
CA ASN A 85 9.43 19.87 -23.29
C ASN A 85 9.21 18.42 -22.83
N ASP A 86 9.73 18.10 -21.64
CA ASP A 86 9.66 16.77 -21.06
C ASP A 86 9.06 16.78 -19.64
N ARG A 87 8.46 15.66 -19.26
CA ARG A 87 7.84 15.47 -17.93
C ARG A 87 8.86 15.34 -16.80
N THR A 88 10.07 14.87 -17.09
CA THR A 88 11.10 14.60 -16.08
C THR A 88 12.25 15.60 -16.17
N VAL A 89 12.70 15.97 -17.37
CA VAL A 89 13.81 16.91 -17.57
C VAL A 89 13.28 18.30 -17.92
N ASP A 90 13.74 19.33 -17.21
CA ASP A 90 13.43 20.73 -17.54
C ASP A 90 14.42 21.30 -18.54
N LYS A 91 15.70 21.31 -18.17
CA LYS A 91 16.79 21.82 -19.00
C LYS A 91 18.12 21.20 -18.61
N VAL A 92 19.06 21.21 -19.55
CA VAL A 92 20.48 21.01 -19.25
C VAL A 92 21.22 22.31 -19.52
N ARG A 93 22.12 22.67 -18.62
CA ARG A 93 22.96 23.86 -18.75
C ARG A 93 24.41 23.53 -18.44
N LEU A 94 25.32 24.16 -19.18
CA LEU A 94 26.75 24.04 -19.02
C LEU A 94 27.32 25.38 -18.61
N ALA A 95 28.21 25.36 -17.62
CA ALA A 95 28.97 26.52 -17.20
C ALA A 95 30.37 26.10 -16.78
N GLU A 96 31.36 26.93 -17.09
CA GLU A 96 32.66 26.83 -16.42
C GLU A 96 32.53 27.47 -15.04
N THR A 97 32.76 26.69 -13.99
CA THR A 97 32.70 27.20 -12.60
C THR A 97 33.96 27.98 -12.25
N GLU A 98 35.08 27.57 -12.83
CA GLU A 98 36.39 28.20 -12.82
C GLU A 98 37.08 27.87 -14.17
N PRO A 99 38.12 28.61 -14.58
CA PRO A 99 38.87 28.28 -15.80
C PRO A 99 39.28 26.81 -15.85
N GLY A 100 38.79 26.07 -16.87
CA GLY A 100 39.09 24.64 -17.04
C GLY A 100 38.31 23.69 -16.13
N LYS A 101 37.28 24.14 -15.42
CA LYS A 101 36.35 23.28 -14.67
C LYS A 101 34.94 23.41 -15.25
N LEU A 102 34.57 22.51 -16.15
CA LEU A 102 33.26 22.49 -16.76
C LEU A 102 32.26 21.73 -15.90
N ARG A 103 31.07 22.30 -15.71
CA ARG A 103 29.94 21.68 -15.02
C ARG A 103 28.74 21.61 -15.96
N ALA A 104 28.14 20.43 -16.08
CA ALA A 104 26.81 20.25 -16.66
C ALA A 104 25.80 20.04 -15.53
N VAL A 105 24.70 20.80 -15.54
CA VAL A 105 23.59 20.67 -14.59
C VAL A 105 22.34 20.31 -15.37
N VAL A 106 21.74 19.18 -15.05
CA VAL A 106 20.42 18.78 -15.55
C VAL A 106 19.40 19.13 -14.47
N ASP A 107 18.56 20.13 -14.72
CA ASP A 107 17.44 20.51 -13.85
C ASP A 107 16.25 19.56 -14.14
N LEU A 108 15.68 18.98 -13.08
CA LEU A 108 14.71 17.89 -13.16
C LEU A 108 13.40 18.28 -12.46
N LYS A 109 12.27 17.87 -13.06
CA LYS A 109 10.90 18.17 -12.58
C LYS A 109 10.36 17.07 -11.66
N THR A 110 10.80 15.82 -11.84
CA THR A 110 10.32 14.65 -11.08
C THR A 110 11.50 13.77 -10.66
N ALA A 111 11.25 12.85 -9.71
CA ALA A 111 12.21 11.79 -9.36
C ALA A 111 12.65 11.01 -10.62
N TYR A 112 13.91 10.59 -10.63
CA TYR A 112 14.59 10.09 -11.83
C TYR A 112 15.58 8.99 -11.48
N MET A 113 15.85 8.12 -12.44
CA MET A 113 17.07 7.31 -12.47
C MET A 113 18.01 7.85 -13.54
N TYR A 114 19.31 7.66 -13.38
CA TYR A 114 20.27 8.08 -14.40
C TYR A 114 21.38 7.05 -14.63
N LYS A 115 21.98 7.11 -15.82
CA LYS A 115 23.24 6.44 -16.15
C LYS A 115 24.18 7.45 -16.77
N VAL A 116 25.40 7.57 -16.25
CA VAL A 116 26.48 8.35 -16.85
C VAL A 116 27.61 7.41 -17.24
N PHE A 117 27.97 7.39 -18.52
CA PHE A 117 29.00 6.51 -19.05
C PHE A 117 29.66 7.10 -20.29
N THR A 118 30.83 6.57 -20.65
CA THR A 118 31.59 7.04 -21.81
C THR A 118 31.60 6.02 -22.95
N LEU A 119 31.61 6.49 -24.20
CA LEU A 119 31.89 5.67 -25.37
C LEU A 119 33.15 6.18 -26.08
N LYS A 120 33.91 5.26 -26.69
CA LYS A 120 35.03 5.58 -27.59
C LYS A 120 34.57 5.45 -29.05
N ASN A 121 35.31 6.06 -29.98
CA ASN A 121 35.09 5.98 -31.42
C ASN A 121 33.67 6.40 -31.90
N PRO A 122 33.32 7.70 -31.89
CA PRO A 122 34.05 8.84 -31.32
C PRO A 122 33.85 8.95 -29.80
N ASN A 123 34.76 9.71 -29.15
CA ASN A 123 34.74 9.95 -27.71
C ASN A 123 33.48 10.73 -27.29
N ARG A 124 32.71 10.15 -26.37
CA ARG A 124 31.43 10.70 -25.89
C ARG A 124 31.28 10.47 -24.41
N LEU A 125 30.79 11.47 -23.69
CA LEU A 125 30.18 11.30 -22.38
C LEU A 125 28.66 11.31 -22.57
N ILE A 126 27.97 10.28 -22.07
CA ILE A 126 26.54 10.10 -22.23
C ILE A 126 25.87 10.16 -20.86
N VAL A 127 24.80 10.93 -20.77
CA VAL A 127 23.91 11.02 -19.61
C VAL A 127 22.52 10.60 -20.05
N ASP A 128 22.07 9.45 -19.57
CA ASP A 128 20.69 8.99 -19.74
C ASP A 128 19.90 9.31 -18.48
N ILE A 129 18.83 10.08 -18.63
CA ILE A 129 17.78 10.26 -17.62
C ILE A 129 16.65 9.31 -17.96
N ILE A 130 16.40 8.35 -17.09
CA ILE A 130 15.41 7.29 -17.25
C ILE A 130 14.09 7.78 -16.65
N LYS A 131 13.09 8.00 -17.51
CA LYS A 131 11.75 8.49 -17.19
C LYS A 131 10.86 7.37 -16.63
N ASN A 132 10.97 6.18 -17.22
CA ASN A 132 10.27 4.97 -16.80
C ASN A 132 11.28 4.04 -16.18
N TYR A 133 11.19 3.90 -14.87
CA TYR A 133 12.06 3.02 -14.12
C TYR A 133 11.23 2.04 -13.30
N GLU A 134 11.79 0.86 -13.12
CA GLU A 134 11.27 -0.17 -12.23
C GLU A 134 12.44 -0.68 -11.38
N GLN A 135 12.25 -0.69 -10.07
CA GLN A 135 13.18 -1.27 -9.11
C GLN A 135 12.44 -2.31 -8.28
N LYS A 136 13.09 -3.46 -8.08
CA LYS A 136 12.61 -4.54 -7.23
C LYS A 136 13.70 -4.86 -6.22
N LEU A 137 13.40 -4.67 -4.94
CA LEU A 137 14.20 -5.19 -3.85
C LEU A 137 13.46 -6.39 -3.28
N VAL A 138 14.12 -7.54 -3.30
CA VAL A 138 13.52 -8.83 -2.97
C VAL A 138 14.23 -9.39 -1.75
N GLU A 139 13.45 -9.79 -0.74
CA GLU A 139 13.93 -10.44 0.47
C GLU A 139 13.15 -11.74 0.70
N GLU A 140 13.85 -12.81 1.06
CA GLU A 140 13.22 -13.99 1.63
C GLU A 140 13.01 -13.77 3.13
N VAL A 141 11.75 -13.54 3.52
CA VAL A 141 11.40 -13.27 4.92
C VAL A 141 11.57 -14.55 5.76
N ALA A 142 11.14 -15.67 5.20
CA ALA A 142 11.32 -17.02 5.70
C ALA A 142 11.14 -18.01 4.53
N PRO A 143 11.55 -19.29 4.64
CA PRO A 143 11.30 -20.29 3.61
C PRO A 143 9.83 -20.34 3.22
N GLY A 144 9.54 -20.11 1.93
CA GLY A 144 8.19 -20.03 1.37
C GLY A 144 7.50 -18.66 1.49
N MET A 145 8.17 -17.62 2.00
CA MET A 145 7.63 -16.27 2.14
C MET A 145 8.61 -15.23 1.60
N LYS A 146 8.22 -14.58 0.51
CA LYS A 146 9.04 -13.63 -0.22
C LYS A 146 8.42 -12.23 -0.20
N TYR A 147 9.18 -11.27 0.28
CA TYR A 147 8.82 -9.86 0.24
C TYR A 147 9.49 -9.17 -0.95
N THR A 148 8.75 -8.31 -1.65
CA THR A 148 9.27 -7.46 -2.72
C THR A 148 8.82 -6.01 -2.49
N SER A 149 9.78 -5.12 -2.30
CA SER A 149 9.57 -3.67 -2.43
C SER A 149 9.73 -3.29 -3.90
N TRP A 150 8.65 -2.79 -4.49
CA TRP A 150 8.52 -2.49 -5.90
C TRP A 150 8.28 -1.01 -6.12
N LEU A 151 9.21 -0.33 -6.80
CA LEU A 151 9.07 1.07 -7.15
C LEU A 151 9.02 1.19 -8.68
N ARG A 152 7.92 1.71 -9.21
CA ARG A 152 7.73 1.92 -10.66
C ARG A 152 7.33 3.36 -10.95
N SER A 153 8.01 4.01 -11.89
CA SER A 153 7.54 5.27 -12.47
C SER A 153 6.51 4.99 -13.55
N THR A 154 5.33 5.59 -13.41
CA THR A 154 4.25 5.56 -14.42
C THR A 154 4.13 6.91 -15.12
N ALA A 155 3.34 6.99 -16.19
CA ALA A 155 3.02 8.26 -16.85
C ALA A 155 2.41 9.30 -15.88
N SER A 156 1.63 8.83 -14.90
CA SER A 156 0.93 9.66 -13.91
C SER A 156 1.78 10.03 -12.69
N GLY A 157 2.94 9.40 -12.51
CA GLY A 157 3.82 9.57 -11.36
C GLY A 157 4.34 8.24 -10.79
N PRO A 158 5.20 8.28 -9.75
CA PRO A 158 5.77 7.09 -9.14
C PRO A 158 4.73 6.32 -8.34
N VAL A 159 4.84 4.99 -8.33
CA VAL A 159 4.09 4.08 -7.47
C VAL A 159 5.08 3.21 -6.71
N TRP A 160 4.91 3.14 -5.39
CA TRP A 160 5.63 2.24 -4.51
C TRP A 160 4.66 1.21 -3.94
N ALA A 161 4.92 -0.07 -4.22
CA ALA A 161 4.14 -1.19 -3.74
C ALA A 161 5.02 -2.18 -2.96
N HIS A 162 4.38 -2.89 -2.04
CA HIS A 162 4.94 -3.83 -1.09
C HIS A 162 4.19 -5.14 -1.30
N ILE A 163 4.89 -6.15 -1.78
CA ILE A 163 4.30 -7.42 -2.21
C ILE A 163 4.83 -8.52 -1.32
N LEU A 164 3.95 -9.26 -0.68
CA LEU A 164 4.27 -10.47 0.05
C LEU A 164 3.67 -11.67 -0.71
N ASP A 165 4.54 -12.53 -1.21
CA ASP A 165 4.18 -13.79 -1.89
C ASP A 165 4.46 -14.95 -0.92
N VAL A 166 3.42 -15.71 -0.57
CA VAL A 166 3.47 -16.75 0.46
C VAL A 166 3.00 -18.08 -0.12
N ASP A 167 3.91 -19.06 -0.15
CA ASP A 167 3.58 -20.46 -0.42
C ASP A 167 2.93 -21.08 0.82
N LEU A 168 1.63 -21.36 0.76
CA LEU A 168 0.91 -21.93 1.90
C LEU A 168 1.28 -23.39 2.17
N ASN A 169 1.90 -24.08 1.22
CA ASN A 169 2.43 -25.43 1.44
C ASN A 169 3.71 -25.40 2.29
N SER A 170 4.32 -24.23 2.50
CA SER A 170 5.54 -24.03 3.31
C SER A 170 5.27 -23.83 4.81
N GLY A 171 4.09 -24.25 5.30
CA GLY A 171 3.75 -24.26 6.72
C GLY A 171 3.29 -22.91 7.26
N PHE A 172 2.51 -22.17 6.47
CA PHE A 172 1.89 -20.92 6.89
C PHE A 172 0.37 -21.06 6.97
N ALA A 173 -0.23 -20.41 7.95
CA ALA A 173 -1.66 -20.24 8.09
C ALA A 173 -2.02 -18.76 8.06
N ILE A 174 -3.22 -18.48 7.56
CA ILE A 174 -3.78 -17.14 7.49
C ILE A 174 -5.05 -17.14 8.33
N MET A 175 -5.25 -16.07 9.10
CA MET A 175 -6.49 -15.87 9.83
C MET A 175 -6.78 -14.37 9.96
N PRO A 176 -8.07 -13.98 9.99
CA PRO A 176 -8.44 -12.65 10.45
C PRO A 176 -8.21 -12.52 11.95
N VAL A 177 -7.94 -11.30 12.41
CA VAL A 177 -7.90 -10.95 13.83
C VAL A 177 -8.61 -9.62 14.05
N LEU A 178 -9.38 -9.52 15.13
CA LEU A 178 -10.05 -8.28 15.53
C LEU A 178 -9.13 -7.37 16.33
N SER A 179 -9.36 -6.07 16.21
CA SER A 179 -8.77 -5.06 17.07
C SER A 179 -9.14 -5.35 18.52
N ASN A 180 -8.17 -5.32 19.44
CA ASN A 180 -8.37 -5.63 20.86
C ASN A 180 -9.03 -7.00 21.15
N GLY A 181 -9.17 -7.89 20.16
CA GLY A 181 -9.91 -9.15 20.28
C GLY A 181 -11.44 -9.03 20.24
N ALA A 182 -12.00 -7.88 19.84
CA ALA A 182 -13.44 -7.64 19.77
C ALA A 182 -13.80 -6.70 18.61
N VAL A 183 -15.06 -6.73 18.16
CA VAL A 183 -15.56 -5.83 17.10
C VAL A 183 -15.51 -4.38 17.56
N GLN A 184 -15.83 -4.11 18.83
CA GLN A 184 -15.78 -2.75 19.35
C GLN A 184 -14.35 -2.31 19.63
N GLY A 185 -13.98 -1.17 19.06
CA GLY A 185 -12.69 -0.52 19.21
C GLY A 185 -11.87 -0.52 17.93
N LEU A 186 -10.74 0.18 17.98
CA LEU A 186 -9.77 0.23 16.90
C LEU A 186 -8.38 0.05 17.47
N GLU A 187 -7.47 -0.56 16.74
CA GLU A 187 -6.10 -0.83 17.18
C GLU A 187 -5.11 -0.60 16.03
N PRO A 188 -3.91 -0.06 16.29
CA PRO A 188 -2.84 -0.09 15.28
C PRO A 188 -2.48 -1.53 14.89
N LEU A 189 -1.98 -1.76 13.67
CA LEU A 189 -1.73 -3.11 13.16
C LEU A 189 -0.59 -3.81 13.92
N VAL A 190 0.46 -3.08 14.30
CA VAL A 190 1.64 -3.69 14.96
C VAL A 190 1.27 -4.42 16.26
N PRO A 191 0.52 -3.83 17.22
CA PRO A 191 0.02 -4.55 18.39
C PRO A 191 -0.81 -5.82 18.08
N MET A 192 -1.57 -5.82 16.99
CA MET A 192 -2.34 -7.00 16.56
C MET A 192 -1.41 -8.13 16.10
N VAL A 193 -0.33 -7.80 15.40
CA VAL A 193 0.73 -8.74 14.99
C VAL A 193 1.45 -9.30 16.23
N GLU A 194 1.78 -8.45 17.19
CA GLU A 194 2.45 -8.87 18.43
C GLU A 194 1.58 -9.82 19.25
N ARG A 195 0.29 -9.48 19.45
CA ARG A 195 -0.67 -10.31 20.19
C ARG A 195 -0.89 -11.67 19.53
N SER A 196 -1.00 -11.70 18.20
CA SER A 196 -1.20 -12.93 17.43
C SER A 196 0.10 -13.73 17.19
N ARG A 197 1.26 -13.17 17.56
CA ARG A 197 2.59 -13.73 17.25
C ARG A 197 2.79 -14.02 15.76
N ALA A 198 2.17 -13.20 14.92
CA ALA A 198 2.21 -13.38 13.47
C ALA A 198 3.56 -12.95 12.89
N LEU A 199 3.95 -13.60 11.79
CA LEU A 199 5.18 -13.25 11.08
C LEU A 199 4.98 -12.03 10.19
N ALA A 200 3.80 -11.91 9.58
CA ALA A 200 3.41 -10.78 8.76
C ALA A 200 1.91 -10.51 8.88
N ALA A 201 1.49 -9.30 8.49
CA ALA A 201 0.09 -8.94 8.40
C ALA A 201 -0.15 -7.78 7.44
N VAL A 202 -1.39 -7.66 6.99
CA VAL A 202 -1.94 -6.46 6.35
C VAL A 202 -3.25 -6.06 7.04
N ASN A 203 -3.68 -4.81 6.87
CA ASN A 203 -5.01 -4.39 7.32
C ASN A 203 -6.13 -5.17 6.62
N GLY A 204 -7.31 -5.22 7.25
CA GLY A 204 -8.43 -6.08 6.84
C GLY A 204 -9.59 -5.36 6.15
N SER A 205 -10.78 -5.60 6.68
CA SER A 205 -12.07 -5.10 6.22
C SER A 205 -12.23 -3.58 6.37
N TYR A 206 -13.26 -3.04 5.72
CA TYR A 206 -13.78 -1.71 6.04
C TYR A 206 -14.38 -1.69 7.44
N PHE A 207 -14.36 -0.54 8.12
CA PHE A 207 -14.83 -0.42 9.49
C PHE A 207 -15.47 0.94 9.79
N GLY A 208 -16.38 0.95 10.77
CA GLY A 208 -16.98 2.15 11.35
C GLY A 208 -16.08 2.82 12.37
N LEU A 209 -16.39 4.06 12.76
CA LEU A 209 -15.58 4.83 13.73
C LEU A 209 -15.46 4.15 15.11
N ASP A 210 -16.40 3.28 15.43
CA ASP A 210 -16.48 2.49 16.66
C ASP A 210 -15.78 1.12 16.56
N GLY A 211 -15.25 0.75 15.39
CA GLY A 211 -14.65 -0.57 15.13
C GLY A 211 -15.54 -1.54 14.37
N SER A 212 -16.85 -1.26 14.26
CA SER A 212 -17.80 -2.15 13.61
C SER A 212 -17.36 -2.53 12.20
N ILE A 213 -17.26 -3.83 11.92
CA ILE A 213 -16.79 -4.33 10.63
C ILE A 213 -17.89 -4.17 9.58
N ILE A 214 -17.58 -3.46 8.49
CA ILE A 214 -18.49 -3.20 7.37
C ILE A 214 -18.23 -4.25 6.27
N GLY A 215 -18.63 -5.48 6.57
CA GLY A 215 -18.42 -6.63 5.71
C GLY A 215 -18.75 -7.93 6.44
N LEU A 216 -18.73 -9.05 5.70
CA LEU A 216 -18.79 -10.37 6.31
C LEU A 216 -17.50 -10.65 7.07
N LEU A 217 -17.57 -11.02 8.33
CA LEU A 217 -16.45 -11.60 9.07
C LEU A 217 -16.90 -12.89 9.72
N LYS A 218 -16.13 -13.95 9.56
CA LYS A 218 -16.32 -15.24 10.23
C LYS A 218 -14.99 -15.63 10.85
N MET A 219 -15.03 -16.01 12.13
CA MET A 219 -13.86 -16.42 12.89
C MET A 219 -14.18 -17.71 13.62
N ASP A 220 -13.32 -18.73 13.46
CA ASP A 220 -13.44 -20.01 14.15
C ASP A 220 -14.82 -20.68 14.01
N GLY A 221 -15.41 -20.58 12.81
CA GLY A 221 -16.74 -21.12 12.54
C GLY A 221 -17.89 -20.17 12.87
N GLU A 222 -17.66 -19.11 13.65
CA GLU A 222 -18.68 -18.18 14.11
C GLU A 222 -18.79 -16.94 13.22
N ILE A 223 -20.02 -16.55 12.89
CA ILE A 223 -20.27 -15.28 12.19
C ILE A 223 -20.06 -14.13 13.19
N VAL A 224 -19.16 -13.22 12.84
CA VAL A 224 -18.76 -12.07 13.65
C VAL A 224 -19.41 -10.80 13.16
N SER A 225 -19.48 -10.58 11.86
CA SER A 225 -20.14 -9.41 11.29
C SER A 225 -20.76 -9.78 9.95
N THR A 226 -21.72 -8.98 9.52
CA THR A 226 -22.48 -9.22 8.30
C THR A 226 -22.70 -7.91 7.55
N LEU A 227 -22.97 -8.02 6.26
CA LEU A 227 -23.47 -6.93 5.45
C LEU A 227 -24.71 -7.41 4.70
N GLU A 228 -25.70 -6.53 4.55
CA GLU A 228 -26.92 -6.83 3.82
C GLU A 228 -26.64 -7.09 2.34
N LEU A 229 -25.78 -6.26 1.75
CA LEU A 229 -25.36 -6.40 0.36
C LEU A 229 -24.29 -7.50 0.22
N PRO A 230 -24.43 -8.43 -0.74
CA PRO A 230 -23.38 -9.37 -1.07
C PRO A 230 -22.10 -8.64 -1.49
N ARG A 231 -20.98 -8.97 -0.86
CA ARG A 231 -19.66 -8.42 -1.17
C ARG A 231 -18.60 -9.49 -1.27
N THR A 232 -17.51 -9.16 -1.96
CA THR A 232 -16.38 -10.06 -2.11
C THR A 232 -15.73 -10.32 -0.75
N ALA A 233 -15.47 -11.60 -0.46
CA ALA A 233 -14.79 -12.07 0.72
C ALA A 233 -13.68 -13.06 0.38
N LEU A 234 -12.68 -13.14 1.23
CA LEU A 234 -11.70 -14.22 1.30
C LEU A 234 -12.24 -15.29 2.26
N GLY A 235 -12.36 -16.53 1.81
CA GLY A 235 -12.68 -17.69 2.64
C GLY A 235 -11.42 -18.51 2.92
N ILE A 236 -11.30 -19.00 4.15
CA ILE A 236 -10.22 -19.89 4.60
C ILE A 236 -10.86 -21.20 5.08
N MET A 237 -10.59 -22.29 4.36
CA MET A 237 -11.11 -23.62 4.68
C MET A 237 -10.34 -24.27 5.84
N PRO A 238 -10.91 -25.26 6.54
CA PRO A 238 -10.23 -25.97 7.63
C PRO A 238 -8.92 -26.66 7.21
N ASP A 239 -8.80 -27.02 5.93
CA ASP A 239 -7.56 -27.59 5.34
C ASP A 239 -6.57 -26.53 4.86
N GLY A 240 -6.83 -25.24 5.13
CA GLY A 240 -6.00 -24.12 4.72
C GLY A 240 -6.22 -23.63 3.28
N LYS A 241 -7.08 -24.29 2.49
CA LYS A 241 -7.40 -23.80 1.14
C LYS A 241 -8.14 -22.48 1.19
N LEU A 242 -7.83 -21.64 0.21
CA LEU A 242 -8.42 -20.32 0.08
C LEU A 242 -9.39 -20.25 -1.10
N LEU A 243 -10.38 -19.37 -0.98
CA LEU A 243 -11.28 -19.00 -2.07
C LEU A 243 -11.64 -17.52 -1.96
N ILE A 244 -11.91 -16.88 -3.10
CA ILE A 244 -12.40 -15.50 -3.16
C ILE A 244 -13.66 -15.49 -4.02
N ASP A 245 -14.78 -15.05 -3.45
CA ASP A 245 -16.03 -14.81 -4.19
C ASP A 245 -16.92 -13.82 -3.46
N GLN A 246 -18.02 -13.41 -4.09
CA GLN A 246 -19.09 -12.66 -3.45
C GLN A 246 -19.91 -13.58 -2.54
N VAL A 247 -20.16 -13.12 -1.32
CA VAL A 247 -20.84 -13.91 -0.28
C VAL A 247 -22.00 -13.11 0.27
N HIS A 248 -23.13 -13.79 0.43
CA HIS A 248 -24.33 -13.25 1.06
C HIS A 248 -24.61 -14.00 2.36
N TYR A 249 -25.06 -13.27 3.37
CA TYR A 249 -25.45 -13.83 4.66
C TYR A 249 -26.97 -13.94 4.76
N GLU A 250 -27.44 -15.09 5.21
CA GLU A 250 -28.84 -15.29 5.59
C GLU A 250 -28.90 -15.82 7.03
N GLY A 251 -29.60 -15.10 7.90
CA GLY A 251 -29.81 -15.50 9.28
C GLY A 251 -31.29 -15.46 9.66
N LYS A 252 -31.71 -16.40 10.49
CA LYS A 252 -33.05 -16.41 11.08
C LYS A 252 -33.05 -17.07 12.44
N ILE A 253 -33.97 -16.62 13.29
CA ILE A 253 -34.36 -17.36 14.49
C ILE A 253 -35.63 -18.16 14.21
N GLU A 254 -35.77 -19.31 14.85
CA GLU A 254 -37.00 -20.10 14.92
C GLU A 254 -37.56 -19.99 16.34
N LEU A 255 -38.80 -19.50 16.43
CA LEU A 255 -39.54 -19.32 17.67
C LEU A 255 -40.17 -20.65 18.14
N PRO A 256 -40.63 -20.74 19.41
CA PRO A 256 -41.28 -21.96 19.93
C PRO A 256 -42.49 -22.44 19.12
N ASP A 257 -43.17 -21.53 18.42
CA ASP A 257 -44.32 -21.81 17.55
C ASP A 257 -43.92 -22.09 16.09
N SER A 258 -42.63 -22.33 15.84
CA SER A 258 -42.04 -22.61 14.52
C SER A 258 -42.07 -21.44 13.52
N ARG A 259 -42.57 -20.25 13.90
CA ARG A 259 -42.38 -19.05 13.07
C ARG A 259 -40.91 -18.69 13.00
N THR A 260 -40.47 -18.22 11.85
CA THR A 260 -39.10 -17.73 11.65
C THR A 260 -39.06 -16.22 11.53
N VAL A 261 -38.06 -15.59 12.15
CA VAL A 261 -37.82 -14.14 12.05
C VAL A 261 -36.40 -13.91 11.55
N PRO A 262 -36.19 -13.09 10.50
CA PRO A 262 -34.86 -12.84 9.95
C PRO A 262 -33.98 -12.12 10.96
N ILE A 263 -32.70 -12.47 10.97
CA ILE A 263 -31.64 -11.73 11.66
C ILE A 263 -31.06 -10.76 10.65
N ASN A 264 -31.24 -9.47 10.86
CA ASN A 264 -30.78 -8.42 9.96
C ASN A 264 -29.26 -8.24 10.00
N ALA A 265 -28.65 -8.42 11.18
CA ALA A 265 -27.20 -8.33 11.31
C ALA A 265 -26.63 -9.03 12.54
N VAL A 266 -25.31 -9.16 12.55
CA VAL A 266 -24.51 -9.64 13.69
C VAL A 266 -23.54 -8.55 14.15
N ASN A 267 -23.46 -8.32 15.47
CA ASN A 267 -22.48 -7.47 16.15
C ASN A 267 -22.29 -6.05 15.58
N ARG A 268 -23.40 -5.36 15.30
CA ARG A 268 -23.40 -3.93 14.99
C ARG A 268 -24.53 -3.23 15.70
N GLU A 269 -24.50 -1.90 15.73
CA GLU A 269 -25.62 -1.12 16.27
C GLU A 269 -26.95 -1.52 15.61
N ARG A 270 -27.99 -1.67 16.44
CA ARG A 270 -29.34 -2.03 16.02
C ARG A 270 -30.06 -0.80 15.48
N ALA A 271 -30.50 -0.85 14.22
CA ALA A 271 -31.30 0.21 13.61
C ALA A 271 -32.82 -0.03 13.81
N ASP A 272 -33.62 0.85 13.21
CA ASP A 272 -35.08 0.76 13.28
C ASP A 272 -35.61 -0.53 12.65
N ASP A 273 -36.69 -1.07 13.20
CA ASP A 273 -37.35 -2.31 12.74
C ASP A 273 -36.50 -3.60 12.65
N GLU A 274 -35.25 -3.59 13.12
CA GLU A 274 -34.32 -4.72 12.98
C GLU A 274 -34.26 -5.70 14.16
N LEU A 275 -33.88 -6.94 13.86
CA LEU A 275 -33.34 -7.93 14.79
C LEU A 275 -31.83 -8.07 14.58
N VAL A 276 -31.04 -7.74 15.60
CA VAL A 276 -29.59 -7.91 15.60
C VAL A 276 -29.16 -8.95 16.63
N LEU A 277 -28.25 -9.84 16.23
CA LEU A 277 -27.61 -10.82 17.10
C LEU A 277 -26.28 -10.27 17.61
N TYR A 278 -26.06 -10.29 18.92
CA TYR A 278 -24.78 -9.94 19.54
C TYR A 278 -24.17 -11.16 20.21
N ASN A 279 -22.97 -11.56 19.80
CA ASN A 279 -22.21 -12.66 20.43
C ASN A 279 -20.97 -12.14 21.16
N GLY A 280 -20.22 -13.05 21.79
CA GLY A 280 -19.08 -12.72 22.65
C GLY A 280 -17.93 -11.97 21.96
N LEU A 281 -17.93 -11.89 20.62
CA LEU A 281 -16.92 -11.16 19.85
C LEU A 281 -17.26 -9.68 19.64
N TYR A 282 -18.43 -9.19 20.08
CA TYR A 282 -18.79 -7.78 19.93
C TYR A 282 -18.08 -6.87 20.94
N ALA A 283 -18.48 -7.00 22.20
CA ALA A 283 -18.09 -6.20 23.36
C ALA A 283 -18.64 -6.90 24.63
N PRO A 284 -18.34 -6.44 25.86
CA PRO A 284 -18.94 -7.00 27.07
C PRO A 284 -20.47 -6.85 27.18
N ALA A 285 -21.06 -5.88 26.47
CA ALA A 285 -22.49 -5.61 26.45
C ALA A 285 -22.91 -5.06 25.08
N THR A 286 -24.21 -5.08 24.77
CA THR A 286 -24.72 -4.68 23.45
C THR A 286 -24.59 -3.18 23.15
N GLY A 287 -24.42 -2.32 24.16
CA GLY A 287 -24.35 -0.87 23.97
C GLY A 287 -25.65 -0.23 23.45
N SER A 288 -26.74 -0.99 23.39
CA SER A 288 -27.97 -0.54 22.74
C SER A 288 -28.74 0.52 23.53
N ASN A 289 -29.45 1.39 22.81
CA ASN A 289 -30.36 2.38 23.39
C ASN A 289 -31.65 1.71 23.94
N ASN A 290 -32.46 2.50 24.66
CA ASN A 290 -33.68 2.06 25.35
C ASN A 290 -34.93 1.96 24.46
N TYR A 291 -34.81 2.02 23.13
CA TYR A 291 -35.95 1.97 22.21
C TYR A 291 -36.32 0.55 21.75
N GLY A 292 -35.64 -0.49 22.26
CA GLY A 292 -35.86 -1.88 21.85
C GLY A 292 -36.18 -2.82 23.02
N ILE A 293 -36.00 -4.11 22.74
CA ILE A 293 -36.08 -5.20 23.71
C ILE A 293 -34.94 -6.17 23.42
N GLU A 294 -34.41 -6.79 24.47
CA GLU A 294 -33.27 -7.70 24.36
C GLU A 294 -33.53 -9.01 25.07
N TYR A 295 -33.23 -10.11 24.40
CA TYR A 295 -33.36 -11.46 24.92
C TYR A 295 -31.97 -12.07 25.08
N VAL A 296 -31.56 -12.31 26.32
CA VAL A 296 -30.29 -12.99 26.61
C VAL A 296 -30.51 -14.48 26.44
N VAL A 297 -29.75 -15.10 25.54
CA VAL A 297 -29.89 -16.52 25.16
C VAL A 297 -28.62 -17.27 25.55
N VAL A 298 -28.78 -18.31 26.35
CA VAL A 298 -27.69 -19.20 26.79
C VAL A 298 -28.12 -20.64 26.51
N ASN A 299 -27.28 -21.43 25.85
CA ASN A 299 -27.59 -22.81 25.45
C ASN A 299 -28.94 -22.95 24.72
N GLY A 300 -29.25 -21.99 23.83
CA GLY A 300 -30.50 -21.97 23.05
C GLY A 300 -31.76 -21.64 23.85
N LYS A 301 -31.65 -21.16 25.10
CA LYS A 301 -32.79 -20.75 25.93
C LYS A 301 -32.70 -19.29 26.35
N VAL A 302 -33.84 -18.61 26.35
CA VAL A 302 -33.97 -17.26 26.90
C VAL A 302 -33.79 -17.32 28.42
N THR A 303 -32.81 -16.58 28.93
CA THR A 303 -32.48 -16.51 30.37
C THR A 303 -32.86 -15.17 30.99
N ALA A 304 -32.90 -14.10 30.20
CA ALA A 304 -33.35 -12.78 30.63
C ALA A 304 -34.01 -12.04 29.48
N VAL A 305 -34.91 -11.12 29.83
CA VAL A 305 -35.53 -10.16 28.91
C VAL A 305 -35.32 -8.77 29.49
N ASN A 306 -34.60 -7.92 28.76
CA ASN A 306 -34.20 -6.59 29.19
C ASN A 306 -34.71 -5.54 28.20
N THR A 307 -34.72 -4.28 28.60
CA THR A 307 -35.08 -3.16 27.71
C THR A 307 -33.93 -2.76 26.79
N ASN A 308 -32.67 -2.91 27.21
CA ASN A 308 -31.48 -2.52 26.46
C ASN A 308 -30.17 -2.91 27.15
N ASN A 309 -29.05 -2.69 26.45
CA ASN A 309 -27.66 -2.78 26.92
C ASN A 309 -27.37 -4.00 27.80
N SER A 310 -27.84 -5.18 27.38
CA SER A 310 -27.63 -6.42 28.10
C SER A 310 -26.15 -6.81 28.06
N THR A 311 -25.66 -7.33 29.18
CA THR A 311 -24.40 -8.07 29.21
C THR A 311 -24.47 -9.24 28.24
N ILE A 312 -23.45 -9.38 27.40
CA ILE A 312 -23.34 -10.52 26.48
C ILE A 312 -22.71 -11.68 27.26
N PRO A 313 -23.40 -12.81 27.41
CA PRO A 313 -22.86 -13.95 28.16
C PRO A 313 -21.69 -14.59 27.40
N ALA A 314 -20.69 -15.10 28.13
CA ALA A 314 -19.53 -15.77 27.54
C ALA A 314 -19.92 -16.97 26.66
N GLU A 315 -20.91 -17.75 27.10
CA GLU A 315 -21.42 -18.94 26.41
C GLU A 315 -22.86 -18.69 25.92
N GLY A 316 -23.03 -17.66 25.10
CA GLY A 316 -24.34 -17.32 24.55
C GLY A 316 -24.32 -16.03 23.74
N LEU A 317 -25.49 -15.39 23.65
CA LEU A 317 -25.72 -14.22 22.81
C LEU A 317 -26.89 -13.39 23.32
N VAL A 318 -27.06 -12.21 22.72
CA VAL A 318 -28.22 -11.36 22.92
C VAL A 318 -28.92 -11.14 21.58
N LEU A 319 -30.22 -11.40 21.55
CA LEU A 319 -31.10 -11.01 20.44
C LEU A 319 -31.72 -9.65 20.77
N SER A 320 -31.34 -8.64 20.00
CA SER A 320 -31.71 -7.25 20.23
C SER A 320 -32.67 -6.79 19.14
N ALA A 321 -33.91 -6.45 19.50
CA ALA A 321 -34.97 -6.19 18.54
C ALA A 321 -35.58 -4.80 18.72
N HIS A 322 -35.90 -4.16 17.59
CA HIS A 322 -36.60 -2.87 17.53
C HIS A 322 -37.86 -2.97 16.69
N GLY A 323 -38.81 -2.05 16.89
CA GLY A 323 -39.95 -1.83 15.99
C GLY A 323 -40.69 -3.12 15.55
N ALA A 324 -40.74 -3.35 14.24
CA ALA A 324 -41.38 -4.53 13.64
C ALA A 324 -40.79 -5.86 14.14
N ALA A 325 -39.46 -5.99 14.19
CA ALA A 325 -38.82 -7.18 14.72
C ALA A 325 -39.20 -7.46 16.18
N ALA A 326 -39.23 -6.43 17.03
CA ALA A 326 -39.63 -6.57 18.43
C ALA A 326 -41.06 -7.10 18.57
N ARG A 327 -41.99 -6.66 17.72
CA ARG A 327 -43.37 -7.18 17.70
C ARG A 327 -43.42 -8.65 17.30
N LEU A 328 -42.62 -9.05 16.30
CA LEU A 328 -42.59 -10.44 15.80
C LEU A 328 -42.14 -11.45 16.86
N ILE A 329 -41.19 -11.05 17.72
CA ILE A 329 -40.60 -11.92 18.75
C ILE A 329 -41.16 -11.70 20.15
N SER A 330 -42.16 -10.84 20.32
CA SER A 330 -42.79 -10.48 21.60
C SER A 330 -43.39 -11.65 22.39
N CYS A 331 -43.59 -12.80 21.74
CA CYS A 331 -44.06 -14.02 22.38
C CYS A 331 -42.99 -14.70 23.27
N LEU A 332 -41.71 -14.40 23.08
CA LEU A 332 -40.61 -15.01 23.82
C LEU A 332 -40.62 -14.62 25.30
N LYS A 333 -40.39 -15.60 26.16
CA LYS A 333 -40.30 -15.46 27.62
C LYS A 333 -39.08 -16.22 28.14
N VAL A 334 -38.67 -15.89 29.36
CA VAL A 334 -37.63 -16.65 30.06
C VAL A 334 -38.02 -18.12 30.14
N GLY A 335 -37.09 -19.00 29.73
CA GLY A 335 -37.27 -20.44 29.62
C GLY A 335 -37.58 -20.94 28.21
N ASP A 336 -38.03 -20.08 27.30
CA ASP A 336 -38.34 -20.47 25.94
C ASP A 336 -37.09 -20.83 25.15
N SER A 337 -37.21 -21.84 24.29
CA SER A 337 -36.17 -22.25 23.36
C SER A 337 -36.19 -21.38 22.11
N VAL A 338 -35.01 -20.95 21.65
CA VAL A 338 -34.83 -20.24 20.39
C VAL A 338 -33.72 -20.94 19.61
N LYS A 339 -34.02 -21.35 18.38
CA LYS A 339 -32.99 -21.88 17.47
C LYS A 339 -32.50 -20.77 16.57
N ILE A 340 -31.20 -20.73 16.34
CA ILE A 340 -30.56 -19.77 15.45
C ILE A 340 -29.99 -20.54 14.28
N ASN A 341 -30.36 -20.11 13.07
CA ASN A 341 -29.86 -20.68 11.84
C ASN A 341 -29.22 -19.55 11.04
N GLN A 342 -27.92 -19.69 10.76
CA GLN A 342 -27.14 -18.76 9.96
C GLN A 342 -26.47 -19.54 8.83
N THR A 343 -26.45 -18.99 7.63
CA THR A 343 -25.72 -19.53 6.49
C THR A 343 -25.13 -18.41 5.67
N ILE A 344 -23.96 -18.68 5.10
CA ILE A 344 -23.31 -17.87 4.06
C ILE A 344 -23.21 -18.65 2.74
N GLY A 345 -24.03 -19.70 2.62
CA GLY A 345 -24.06 -20.64 1.51
C GLY A 345 -23.29 -21.92 1.81
N PRO A 346 -23.68 -23.08 1.23
CA PRO A 346 -23.24 -24.41 1.67
C PRO A 346 -21.74 -24.69 1.52
N VAL A 347 -21.05 -23.98 0.63
CA VAL A 347 -19.58 -24.05 0.50
C VAL A 347 -18.92 -23.20 1.59
N TRP A 348 -19.41 -21.98 1.78
CA TRP A 348 -18.86 -21.00 2.70
C TRP A 348 -19.19 -21.31 4.16
N ASP A 349 -20.27 -22.02 4.44
CA ASP A 349 -20.58 -22.53 5.79
C ASP A 349 -19.46 -23.42 6.33
N LYS A 350 -18.71 -24.08 5.44
CA LYS A 350 -17.58 -24.95 5.79
C LYS A 350 -16.27 -24.21 6.04
N THR A 351 -16.17 -22.92 5.73
CA THR A 351 -14.92 -22.17 6.00
C THR A 351 -14.67 -22.08 7.50
N GLN A 352 -13.41 -22.16 7.92
CA GLN A 352 -13.03 -21.86 9.30
C GLN A 352 -13.12 -20.35 9.54
N HIS A 353 -12.65 -19.55 8.57
CA HIS A 353 -12.69 -18.09 8.63
C HIS A 353 -13.17 -17.50 7.30
N ALA A 354 -13.69 -16.27 7.35
CA ALA A 354 -13.93 -15.46 6.17
C ALA A 354 -13.73 -13.98 6.50
N LEU A 355 -13.12 -13.22 5.59
CA LEU A 355 -12.93 -11.77 5.71
C LEU A 355 -13.47 -11.08 4.45
N GLY A 356 -14.53 -10.31 4.62
CA GLY A 356 -15.23 -9.55 3.60
C GLY A 356 -14.70 -8.13 3.48
N ALA A 357 -14.45 -7.69 2.25
CA ALA A 357 -14.14 -6.31 1.96
C ALA A 357 -14.64 -6.00 0.54
N GLY A 358 -13.78 -6.12 -0.46
CA GLY A 358 -14.10 -5.90 -1.86
C GLY A 358 -13.73 -4.51 -2.37
N PRO A 359 -13.96 -4.25 -3.66
CA PRO A 359 -14.55 -5.16 -4.64
C PRO A 359 -13.60 -6.27 -5.10
N MET A 360 -14.12 -7.24 -5.84
CA MET A 360 -13.31 -8.15 -6.65
C MET A 360 -12.52 -7.36 -7.69
N LEU A 361 -11.28 -7.78 -7.91
CA LEU A 361 -10.31 -7.17 -8.83
C LEU A 361 -10.03 -8.07 -10.02
N VAL A 362 -9.81 -9.36 -9.75
CA VAL A 362 -9.45 -10.38 -10.73
C VAL A 362 -10.28 -11.60 -10.46
N ARG A 363 -10.76 -12.25 -11.51
CA ARG A 363 -11.44 -13.55 -11.46
C ARG A 363 -10.97 -14.43 -12.61
N ASN A 364 -10.65 -15.68 -12.34
CA ASN A 364 -10.19 -16.64 -13.35
C ASN A 364 -9.09 -16.06 -14.28
N ASN A 365 -8.06 -15.43 -13.70
CA ASN A 365 -6.92 -14.78 -14.36
C ASN A 365 -7.25 -13.52 -15.18
N SER A 366 -8.49 -13.01 -15.12
CA SER A 366 -8.93 -11.84 -15.88
C SER A 366 -9.37 -10.72 -14.96
N VAL A 367 -9.04 -9.47 -15.31
CA VAL A 367 -9.57 -8.30 -14.59
C VAL A 367 -11.10 -8.37 -14.58
N PHE A 368 -11.67 -8.33 -13.38
CA PHE A 368 -13.10 -8.47 -13.13
C PHE A 368 -13.49 -7.54 -11.97
N LEU A 369 -13.72 -6.28 -12.30
CA LEU A 369 -14.08 -5.25 -11.32
C LEU A 369 -15.58 -5.28 -11.01
N THR A 370 -15.92 -5.60 -9.77
CA THR A 370 -17.31 -5.68 -9.29
C THR A 370 -17.77 -4.43 -8.54
N THR A 371 -17.01 -3.33 -8.63
CA THR A 371 -17.27 -2.06 -7.92
C THR A 371 -18.73 -1.60 -7.98
N LYS A 372 -19.37 -1.70 -9.16
CA LYS A 372 -20.76 -1.26 -9.34
C LYS A 372 -21.78 -2.23 -8.75
N VAL A 373 -21.57 -3.53 -8.88
CA VAL A 373 -22.52 -4.54 -8.37
C VAL A 373 -22.43 -4.70 -6.85
N GLU A 374 -21.29 -4.36 -6.26
CA GLU A 374 -21.07 -4.29 -4.81
C GLU A 374 -21.30 -2.88 -4.22
N GLU A 375 -21.88 -1.99 -5.03
CA GLU A 375 -22.29 -0.62 -4.67
C GLU A 375 -21.20 0.21 -3.96
N PHE A 376 -19.95 0.08 -4.40
CA PHE A 376 -18.87 0.90 -3.87
C PHE A 376 -18.96 2.34 -4.36
N GLY A 377 -19.02 3.27 -3.41
CA GLY A 377 -19.01 4.71 -3.62
C GLY A 377 -17.66 5.26 -4.06
N SER A 378 -17.61 6.57 -4.30
CA SER A 378 -16.40 7.27 -4.77
C SER A 378 -15.28 7.34 -3.73
N ASP A 379 -15.59 7.13 -2.47
CA ASP A 379 -14.62 6.99 -1.38
C ASP A 379 -13.69 5.78 -1.57
N VAL A 380 -14.22 4.68 -2.14
CA VAL A 380 -13.45 3.47 -2.49
C VAL A 380 -13.09 3.46 -3.98
N ALA A 381 -14.08 3.65 -4.84
CA ALA A 381 -13.99 3.50 -6.28
C ALA A 381 -13.29 4.69 -6.98
N GLY A 382 -13.27 5.85 -6.33
CA GLY A 382 -12.83 7.10 -6.94
C GLY A 382 -11.31 7.26 -6.91
N GLY A 383 -10.73 7.49 -8.10
CA GLY A 383 -9.37 7.99 -8.23
C GLY A 383 -8.28 7.08 -7.66
N ARG A 384 -7.09 7.66 -7.51
CA ARG A 384 -5.93 6.97 -6.94
C ARG A 384 -5.93 7.10 -5.44
N ALA A 385 -5.60 6.01 -4.77
CA ALA A 385 -5.41 5.97 -3.32
C ALA A 385 -4.29 4.99 -2.97
N PRO A 386 -3.77 5.04 -1.73
CA PRO A 386 -3.15 3.86 -1.13
C PRO A 386 -4.15 2.71 -1.15
N ARG A 387 -3.68 1.49 -1.41
CA ARG A 387 -4.53 0.31 -1.58
C ARG A 387 -3.93 -0.88 -0.84
N THR A 388 -4.79 -1.74 -0.32
CA THR A 388 -4.42 -3.09 0.12
C THR A 388 -5.23 -4.10 -0.69
N ALA A 389 -4.60 -5.18 -1.13
CA ALA A 389 -5.25 -6.25 -1.88
C ALA A 389 -4.72 -7.62 -1.47
N ILE A 390 -5.58 -8.62 -1.63
CA ILE A 390 -5.24 -10.03 -1.50
C ILE A 390 -5.52 -10.73 -2.82
N GLY A 391 -4.65 -11.65 -3.21
CA GLY A 391 -4.83 -12.49 -4.40
C GLY A 391 -4.42 -13.93 -4.15
N LEU A 392 -5.03 -14.83 -4.90
CA LEU A 392 -4.70 -16.25 -4.94
C LEU A 392 -4.01 -16.53 -6.27
N LYS A 393 -2.84 -17.17 -6.23
CA LYS A 393 -2.13 -17.64 -7.43
C LYS A 393 -2.33 -19.15 -7.60
N ALA A 394 -1.81 -19.68 -8.70
CA ALA A 394 -1.60 -21.13 -8.83
C ALA A 394 -0.78 -21.67 -7.65
N ASP A 395 -0.83 -22.99 -7.47
CA ASP A 395 0.05 -23.73 -6.55
C ASP A 395 -0.06 -23.31 -5.06
N SER A 396 -1.24 -22.85 -4.63
CA SER A 396 -1.54 -22.45 -3.24
C SER A 396 -0.74 -21.24 -2.72
N HIS A 397 -0.34 -20.33 -3.61
CA HIS A 397 0.32 -19.09 -3.22
C HIS A 397 -0.70 -17.97 -2.91
N LEU A 398 -0.53 -17.31 -1.76
CA LEU A 398 -1.20 -16.05 -1.39
C LEU A 398 -0.32 -14.86 -1.79
N LEU A 399 -0.93 -13.87 -2.44
CA LEU A 399 -0.39 -12.53 -2.57
C LEU A 399 -1.06 -11.58 -1.58
N ALA A 400 -0.28 -10.87 -0.78
CA ALA A 400 -0.71 -9.68 -0.07
C ALA A 400 0.04 -8.47 -0.62
N VAL A 401 -0.70 -7.45 -1.06
CA VAL A 401 -0.13 -6.26 -1.71
C VAL A 401 -0.61 -5.02 -0.99
N VAL A 402 0.34 -4.16 -0.61
CA VAL A 402 0.08 -2.81 -0.12
C VAL A 402 0.73 -1.81 -1.06
N VAL A 403 -0.06 -0.87 -1.58
CA VAL A 403 0.39 0.21 -2.44
C VAL A 403 0.33 1.50 -1.65
N ASP A 404 1.47 2.17 -1.51
CA ASP A 404 1.51 3.50 -0.90
C ASP A 404 0.82 4.53 -1.80
N GLY A 405 0.32 5.63 -1.22
CA GLY A 405 -0.36 6.68 -1.99
C GLY A 405 -0.46 8.01 -1.24
N ARG A 406 -0.96 9.04 -1.92
CA ARG A 406 -1.14 10.40 -1.37
C ARG A 406 0.18 11.04 -0.88
N GLN A 407 1.30 10.68 -1.50
CA GLN A 407 2.63 11.19 -1.15
C GLN A 407 3.49 11.41 -2.39
N GLU A 408 4.50 12.27 -2.30
CA GLU A 408 5.34 12.64 -3.46
C GLU A 408 6.05 11.44 -4.10
N ASN A 409 6.43 10.46 -3.29
CA ASN A 409 7.12 9.24 -3.70
C ASN A 409 6.19 8.10 -4.10
N SER A 410 4.86 8.23 -3.91
CA SER A 410 3.88 7.28 -4.43
C SER A 410 2.49 7.93 -4.57
N ILE A 411 1.99 7.94 -5.81
CA ILE A 411 0.67 8.52 -6.13
C ILE A 411 -0.50 7.56 -5.83
N GLY A 412 -0.21 6.29 -5.56
CA GLY A 412 -1.22 5.24 -5.41
C GLY A 412 -1.80 4.72 -6.73
N MET A 413 -2.80 3.86 -6.62
CA MET A 413 -3.45 3.19 -7.76
C MET A 413 -4.96 3.43 -7.75
N THR A 414 -5.54 3.55 -8.94
CA THR A 414 -6.98 3.30 -9.15
C THR A 414 -7.28 1.81 -8.98
N LEU A 415 -8.54 1.44 -8.75
CA LEU A 415 -8.91 0.01 -8.66
C LEU A 415 -8.59 -0.76 -9.95
N LEU A 416 -8.71 -0.14 -11.12
CA LEU A 416 -8.33 -0.77 -12.38
C LEU A 416 -6.82 -1.02 -12.48
N GLU A 417 -6.00 -0.06 -12.08
CA GLU A 417 -4.55 -0.26 -12.06
C GLU A 417 -4.13 -1.31 -11.04
N LEU A 418 -4.79 -1.35 -9.88
CA LEU A 418 -4.57 -2.38 -8.88
C LEU A 418 -4.96 -3.77 -9.42
N ALA A 419 -6.09 -3.90 -10.11
CA ALA A 419 -6.51 -5.16 -10.73
C ALA A 419 -5.53 -5.63 -11.81
N LEU A 420 -5.10 -4.73 -12.69
CA LEU A 420 -4.07 -5.01 -13.69
C LEU A 420 -2.75 -5.42 -13.03
N PHE A 421 -2.38 -4.77 -11.92
CA PHE A 421 -1.18 -5.10 -11.18
C PHE A 421 -1.27 -6.47 -10.50
N MET A 422 -2.39 -6.80 -9.85
CA MET A 422 -2.62 -8.14 -9.27
C MET A 422 -2.58 -9.23 -10.35
N GLN A 423 -3.15 -8.96 -11.53
CA GLN A 423 -3.06 -9.85 -12.69
C GLN A 423 -1.60 -10.00 -13.18
N GLU A 424 -0.82 -8.90 -13.27
CA GLU A 424 0.60 -8.92 -13.62
C GLU A 424 1.44 -9.77 -12.65
N LEU A 425 1.07 -9.77 -11.35
CA LEU A 425 1.69 -10.61 -10.32
C LEU A 425 1.26 -12.09 -10.38
N GLY A 426 0.32 -12.43 -11.27
CA GLY A 426 -0.15 -13.79 -11.52
C GLY A 426 -1.34 -14.22 -10.66
N ALA A 427 -2.08 -13.28 -10.06
CA ALA A 427 -3.31 -13.63 -9.34
C ALA A 427 -4.35 -14.23 -10.30
N GLN A 428 -4.88 -15.40 -9.93
CA GLN A 428 -6.03 -16.03 -10.57
C GLN A 428 -7.33 -15.38 -10.11
N ASP A 429 -7.44 -15.16 -8.80
CA ASP A 429 -8.52 -14.40 -8.17
C ASP A 429 -7.91 -13.36 -7.23
N ALA A 430 -8.48 -12.16 -7.17
CA ALA A 430 -8.01 -11.11 -6.27
C ALA A 430 -9.14 -10.19 -5.83
N MET A 431 -9.01 -9.64 -4.64
CA MET A 431 -9.94 -8.68 -4.05
C MET A 431 -9.19 -7.50 -3.43
N ASN A 432 -9.86 -6.36 -3.41
CA ASN A 432 -9.43 -5.19 -2.68
C ASN A 432 -9.84 -5.31 -1.19
N LEU A 433 -9.00 -4.80 -0.30
CA LEU A 433 -9.25 -4.63 1.13
C LEU A 433 -9.41 -3.13 1.46
N ASP A 434 -9.58 -2.77 2.74
CA ASP A 434 -9.62 -1.35 3.11
C ASP A 434 -8.32 -0.63 2.70
N GLY A 435 -8.47 0.63 2.27
CA GLY A 435 -7.43 1.41 1.61
C GLY A 435 -7.06 2.68 2.37
N GLY A 436 -6.46 3.63 1.64
CA GLY A 436 -6.19 4.95 2.19
C GLY A 436 -5.21 4.90 3.35
N GLY A 437 -5.50 5.63 4.43
CA GLY A 437 -4.60 5.64 5.59
C GLY A 437 -4.58 4.31 6.37
N SER A 438 -5.49 3.38 6.05
CA SER A 438 -5.51 2.03 6.64
C SER A 438 -4.50 1.10 5.96
N SER A 439 -4.04 1.41 4.74
CA SER A 439 -3.14 0.54 3.98
C SER A 439 -1.78 0.40 4.66
N GLU A 440 -1.54 -0.77 5.23
CA GLU A 440 -0.35 -1.06 6.00
C GLU A 440 0.07 -2.52 5.88
N MET A 441 1.38 -2.77 5.81
CA MET A 441 1.97 -4.10 5.86
C MET A 441 3.02 -4.15 6.96
N VAL A 442 2.89 -5.13 7.84
CA VAL A 442 3.86 -5.41 8.90
C VAL A 442 4.55 -6.73 8.61
N ILE A 443 5.88 -6.77 8.70
CA ILE A 443 6.70 -7.98 8.57
C ILE A 443 7.67 -8.00 9.74
N LYS A 444 7.73 -9.12 10.47
CA LYS A 444 8.60 -9.30 11.66
C LYS A 444 8.48 -8.14 12.66
N GLY A 445 7.25 -7.69 12.91
CA GLY A 445 6.93 -6.60 13.83
C GLY A 445 7.32 -5.20 13.34
N LYS A 446 7.68 -5.03 12.06
CA LYS A 446 8.03 -3.73 11.47
C LYS A 446 7.11 -3.39 10.32
N ILE A 447 6.62 -2.15 10.28
CA ILE A 447 5.94 -1.61 9.11
C ILE A 447 6.96 -1.52 7.96
N VAL A 448 6.62 -2.08 6.80
CA VAL A 448 7.51 -2.08 5.62
C VAL A 448 7.12 -1.07 4.56
N ASN A 449 5.90 -0.54 4.61
CA ASN A 449 5.40 0.52 3.74
C ASN A 449 5.43 1.89 4.44
N LYS A 450 4.96 2.95 3.76
CA LYS A 450 4.86 4.29 4.34
C LYS A 450 3.38 4.71 4.46
N PRO A 451 2.77 4.56 5.65
CA PRO A 451 1.38 4.92 5.88
C PRO A 451 1.07 6.37 5.49
N SER A 452 -0.02 6.59 4.74
CA SER A 452 -0.32 7.92 4.18
C SER A 452 -0.67 8.97 5.24
N ASP A 453 -1.12 8.52 6.42
CA ASP A 453 -1.44 9.39 7.56
C ASP A 453 -0.18 9.84 8.34
N LYS A 454 1.02 9.45 7.87
CA LYS A 454 2.33 9.69 8.52
C LYS A 454 2.50 8.98 9.87
N ARG A 455 1.54 8.14 10.24
CA ARG A 455 1.51 7.28 11.44
C ARG A 455 0.61 6.08 11.15
N GLU A 456 0.74 5.03 11.94
CA GLU A 456 -0.21 3.90 11.91
C GLU A 456 -1.63 4.43 12.15
N ARG A 457 -2.57 3.99 11.30
CA ARG A 457 -3.99 4.18 11.54
C ARG A 457 -4.50 3.02 12.40
N ARG A 458 -5.45 3.33 13.28
CA ARG A 458 -6.15 2.31 14.04
C ARG A 458 -7.25 1.71 13.16
N VAL A 459 -7.28 0.39 13.03
CA VAL A 459 -8.20 -0.38 12.19
C VAL A 459 -9.06 -1.34 13.03
N GLY A 460 -10.17 -1.81 12.48
CA GLY A 460 -11.10 -2.72 13.17
C GLY A 460 -10.65 -4.18 13.14
N ASP A 461 -9.98 -4.60 12.08
CA ASP A 461 -9.45 -5.95 11.91
C ASP A 461 -8.20 -5.99 11.00
N ALA A 462 -7.55 -7.14 10.97
CA ALA A 462 -6.39 -7.40 10.13
C ALA A 462 -6.37 -8.84 9.64
N LEU A 463 -5.64 -9.09 8.55
CA LEU A 463 -5.31 -10.43 8.08
C LEU A 463 -3.86 -10.74 8.46
N VAL A 464 -3.68 -11.72 9.35
CA VAL A 464 -2.35 -12.12 9.83
C VAL A 464 -1.89 -13.43 9.20
N ILE A 465 -0.58 -13.57 9.04
CA ILE A 465 0.08 -14.74 8.48
C ILE A 465 1.07 -15.27 9.51
N SER A 466 0.83 -16.49 9.97
CA SER A 466 1.59 -17.15 11.04
C SER A 466 2.19 -18.46 10.56
N ARG A 467 3.27 -18.91 11.19
CA ARG A 467 3.74 -20.30 11.04
C ARG A 467 2.70 -21.23 11.68
N VAL A 468 2.37 -22.32 11.00
CA VAL A 468 1.63 -23.42 11.63
C VAL A 468 2.54 -23.99 12.72
N ALA A 469 2.04 -24.12 13.94
CA ALA A 469 2.77 -24.81 14.99
C ALA A 469 2.91 -26.29 14.60
N ASN A 470 4.15 -26.77 14.51
CA ASN A 470 4.44 -28.19 14.30
C ASN A 470 4.05 -29.03 15.51
#